data_AF-A0A354SL86-F1
#
_entry.id   AF-A0A354SL86-F1
#
_cell.length_a   1.000
_cell.length_b   1.000
_cell.length_c   1.000
_cell.angle_alpha   90.00
_cell.angle_beta   90.00
_cell.angle_gamma   90.00
#
_symmetry.space_group_name_H-M   'P 1'
#
loop_
_entity.id
_entity.type
_entity.pdbx_description
1 polymer ?
#
loop_
_entity_poly.entity_id
_entity_poly.type
_entity_poly.pdbx_seq_one_letter_code
_entity_poly.pdbx_strand_id
1 'polypeptide(L)'
;PSIPSPAKIHPVEGKVVKEYRVEYSDLDENRHMNTAKYAEHVFDLFPLEFFDKMRLSRLDMMFLREAKFGDMLQFVLQEMPNGEKSIEVRGEGGNAINRIKMSFVEREK
;
A
#
# COMPACT_ATOMS: atom_id res chain seq x y z
N PRO A 1 -17.44 6.51 -16.31
CA PRO A 1 -18.06 5.57 -15.34
C PRO A 1 -17.90 6.09 -13.91
N SER A 2 -18.89 5.90 -13.04
CA SER A 2 -18.76 6.22 -11.62
C SER A 2 -17.81 5.23 -10.94
N ILE A 3 -16.91 5.74 -10.12
CA ILE A 3 -16.05 4.90 -9.28
C ILE A 3 -16.92 4.48 -8.07
N PRO A 4 -17.13 3.17 -7.82
CA PRO A 4 -17.88 2.73 -6.66
C PRO A 4 -17.15 3.13 -5.37
N SER A 5 -17.89 3.22 -4.25
CA SER A 5 -17.30 3.54 -2.96
C SER A 5 -16.12 2.62 -2.60
N PRO A 6 -15.13 3.13 -1.85
CA PRO A 6 -13.98 2.34 -1.42
C PRO A 6 -14.39 1.06 -0.70
N ALA A 7 -13.70 -0.04 -0.97
CA ALA A 7 -13.94 -1.29 -0.26
C ALA A 7 -13.49 -1.16 1.20
N LYS A 8 -14.17 -1.87 2.11
CA LYS A 8 -13.69 -2.02 3.49
C LYS A 8 -12.44 -2.90 3.49
N ILE A 9 -11.36 -2.45 4.14
CA ILE A 9 -10.09 -3.17 4.22
C ILE A 9 -9.87 -3.65 5.65
N HIS A 10 -9.79 -4.97 5.81
CA HIS A 10 -9.58 -5.64 7.09
C HIS A 10 -8.10 -5.65 7.48
N PRO A 11 -7.76 -5.87 8.77
CA PRO A 11 -6.39 -6.13 9.18
C PRO A 11 -5.76 -7.25 8.35
N VAL A 12 -4.47 -7.12 8.08
CA VAL A 12 -3.73 -8.04 7.21
C VAL A 12 -2.92 -9.03 8.04
N GLU A 13 -3.14 -10.32 7.80
CA GLU A 13 -2.41 -11.43 8.41
C GLU A 13 -1.35 -11.96 7.43
N GLY A 14 -0.34 -11.12 7.17
CA GLY A 14 0.70 -11.36 6.19
C GLY A 14 2.11 -11.43 6.78
N LYS A 15 3.11 -11.45 5.89
CA LYS A 15 4.52 -11.34 6.28
C LYS A 15 4.99 -9.89 6.10
N VAL A 16 5.90 -9.45 6.97
CA VAL A 16 6.65 -8.21 6.72
C VAL A 16 7.55 -8.46 5.51
N VAL A 17 7.39 -7.64 4.47
CA VAL A 17 8.12 -7.76 3.20
C VAL A 17 9.05 -6.59 2.92
N LYS A 18 8.87 -5.46 3.63
CA LYS A 18 9.71 -4.26 3.50
C LYS A 18 9.67 -3.48 4.81
N GLU A 19 10.82 -2.94 5.19
CA GLU A 19 10.94 -1.88 6.19
C GLU A 19 11.41 -0.61 5.51
N TYR A 20 10.91 0.54 5.94
CA TYR A 20 11.23 1.81 5.32
C TYR A 20 11.20 2.93 6.35
N ARG A 21 12.17 3.84 6.29
CA ARG A 21 12.21 5.03 7.12
C ARG A 21 11.67 6.20 6.31
N VAL A 22 10.68 6.91 6.84
CA VAL A 22 10.11 8.09 6.16
C VAL A 22 11.16 9.19 6.05
N GLU A 23 11.41 9.65 4.82
CA GLU A 23 12.38 10.68 4.47
C GLU A 23 11.70 12.00 4.08
N TYR A 24 12.52 13.04 3.86
CA TYR A 24 12.02 14.38 3.55
C TYR A 24 11.20 14.42 2.26
N SER A 25 11.62 13.69 1.23
CA SER A 25 10.94 13.61 -0.07
C SER A 25 9.58 12.92 0.00
N ASP A 26 9.25 12.27 1.12
CA ASP A 26 7.98 11.59 1.27
C ASP A 26 6.88 12.52 1.78
N LEU A 27 7.26 13.69 2.29
CA LEU A 27 6.36 14.59 3.00
C LEU A 27 5.64 15.55 2.06
N ASP A 28 4.40 15.85 2.39
CA ASP A 28 3.68 17.00 1.87
C ASP A 28 3.98 18.29 2.67
N GLU A 29 3.34 19.39 2.30
CA GLU A 29 3.46 20.68 3.00
C GLU A 29 2.97 20.63 4.46
N ASN A 30 2.13 19.66 4.82
CA ASN A 30 1.65 19.44 6.18
C ASN A 30 2.63 18.64 7.03
N ARG A 31 3.76 18.18 6.45
CA ARG A 31 4.78 17.32 7.06
C ARG A 31 4.25 15.92 7.38
N HIS A 32 3.27 15.44 6.61
CA HIS A 32 2.80 14.06 6.65
C HIS A 32 3.22 13.34 5.39
N MET A 33 3.38 12.02 5.50
CA MET A 33 3.67 11.19 4.34
C MET A 33 2.56 11.32 3.29
N ASN A 34 2.96 11.65 2.06
CA ASN A 34 2.07 11.86 0.92
C ASN A 34 1.42 10.54 0.46
N THR A 35 0.13 10.59 0.10
CA THR A 35 -0.64 9.46 -0.46
C THR A 35 0.05 8.76 -1.64
N ALA A 36 0.63 9.50 -2.58
CA ALA A 36 1.35 8.94 -3.72
C ALA A 36 2.59 8.15 -3.28
N LYS A 37 3.26 8.56 -2.21
CA LYS A 37 4.46 7.90 -1.68
C LYS A 37 4.12 6.55 -1.05
N TYR A 38 2.96 6.42 -0.40
CA TYR A 38 2.45 5.11 -0.01
C TYR A 38 2.25 4.17 -1.23
N ALA A 39 1.66 4.68 -2.31
CA ALA A 39 1.46 3.89 -3.52
C ALA A 39 2.80 3.47 -4.17
N GLU A 40 3.76 4.39 -4.28
CA GLU A 40 5.12 4.08 -4.76
C GLU A 40 5.76 2.96 -3.96
N HIS A 41 5.79 3.06 -2.63
CA HIS A 41 6.42 2.03 -1.80
C HIS A 41 5.70 0.68 -1.88
N VAL A 42 4.39 0.68 -2.11
CA VAL A 42 3.63 -0.56 -2.33
C VAL A 42 3.90 -1.14 -3.72
N PHE A 43 4.06 -0.32 -4.76
CA PHE A 43 4.43 -0.81 -6.09
C PHE A 43 5.82 -1.45 -6.09
N ASP A 44 6.76 -0.94 -5.29
CA ASP A 44 8.09 -1.53 -5.10
C ASP A 44 8.07 -2.93 -4.44
N LEU A 45 6.93 -3.38 -3.89
CA LEU A 45 6.80 -4.72 -3.32
C LEU A 45 6.69 -5.80 -4.39
N PHE A 46 6.45 -5.41 -5.65
CA PHE A 46 6.27 -6.33 -6.77
C PHE A 46 7.55 -6.40 -7.61
N PRO A 47 7.88 -7.58 -8.16
CA PRO A 47 8.96 -7.69 -9.13
C PRO A 47 8.63 -6.88 -10.39
N LEU A 48 9.66 -6.43 -11.10
CA LEU A 48 9.51 -5.54 -12.27
C LEU A 48 8.58 -6.14 -13.33
N GLU A 49 8.67 -7.46 -13.55
CA GLU A 49 7.90 -8.20 -14.55
C GLU A 49 6.42 -8.41 -14.17
N PHE A 50 6.03 -8.07 -12.95
CA PHE A 50 4.64 -8.23 -12.49
C PHE A 50 3.69 -7.38 -13.34
N PHE A 51 4.05 -6.11 -13.53
CA PHE A 51 3.23 -5.16 -14.27
C PHE A 51 3.29 -5.32 -15.79
N ASP A 52 4.21 -6.15 -16.30
CA ASP A 52 4.21 -6.56 -17.71
C ASP A 52 3.03 -7.50 -18.01
N LYS A 53 2.60 -8.29 -17.03
CA LYS A 53 1.54 -9.29 -17.16
C LYS A 53 0.21 -8.84 -16.56
N MET A 54 0.26 -8.01 -15.52
CA MET A 54 -0.90 -7.58 -14.76
C MET A 54 -1.08 -6.06 -14.85
N ARG A 55 -2.32 -5.61 -14.98
CA ARG A 55 -2.71 -4.20 -14.88
C ARG A 55 -3.46 -3.96 -13.58
N LEU A 56 -3.09 -2.91 -12.86
CA LEU A 56 -3.87 -2.43 -11.72
C LEU A 56 -5.26 -1.96 -12.19
N SER A 57 -6.31 -2.63 -11.73
CA SER A 57 -7.70 -2.28 -12.06
C SER A 57 -8.35 -1.46 -10.96
N ARG A 58 -7.93 -1.66 -9.70
CA ARG A 58 -8.46 -0.92 -8.55
C ARG A 58 -7.41 -0.81 -7.43
N LEU A 59 -7.35 0.37 -6.83
CA LEU A 59 -6.55 0.68 -5.63
C LEU A 59 -7.48 1.34 -4.61
N ASP A 60 -7.76 0.65 -3.50
CA ASP A 60 -8.44 1.25 -2.35
C ASP A 60 -7.42 1.48 -1.24
N MET A 61 -7.47 2.66 -0.61
CA MET A 61 -6.58 3.03 0.49
C MET A 61 -7.38 3.52 1.68
N MET A 62 -7.06 3.02 2.87
CA MET A 62 -7.68 3.38 4.13
C MET A 62 -6.62 3.92 5.09
N PHE A 63 -6.68 5.22 5.35
CA PHE A 63 -5.80 5.92 6.29
C PHE A 63 -6.34 5.80 7.72
N LEU A 64 -5.50 5.29 8.62
CA LEU A 64 -5.83 5.11 10.03
C LEU A 64 -5.09 6.13 10.90
N ARG A 65 -3.85 6.45 10.54
CA ARG A 65 -2.96 7.37 11.24
C ARG A 65 -2.03 8.06 10.24
N GLU A 66 -1.41 9.15 10.68
CA GLU A 66 -0.42 9.89 9.89
C GLU A 66 0.98 9.38 10.19
N ALA A 67 1.77 9.11 9.14
CA ALA A 67 3.22 8.88 9.26
C ALA A 67 3.98 10.20 9.10
N LYS A 68 5.03 10.37 9.90
CA LYS A 68 5.84 11.58 10.00
C LYS A 68 7.29 11.30 9.65
N PHE A 69 8.04 12.37 9.44
CA PHE A 69 9.47 12.30 9.18
C PHE A 69 10.21 11.42 10.22
N GLY A 70 11.01 10.48 9.72
CA GLY A 70 11.85 9.63 10.55
C GLY A 70 11.16 8.39 11.11
N ASP A 71 9.83 8.25 10.99
CA ASP A 71 9.10 7.06 11.43
C ASP A 71 9.60 5.81 10.71
N MET A 72 9.71 4.71 11.44
CA MET A 72 9.99 3.38 10.87
C MET A 72 8.67 2.69 10.52
N LEU A 73 8.51 2.37 9.23
CA LEU A 73 7.34 1.69 8.68
C LEU A 73 7.68 0.25 8.31
N GLN A 74 6.75 -0.67 8.61
CA GLN A 74 6.77 -2.05 8.15
C GLN A 74 5.60 -2.30 7.20
N PHE A 75 5.89 -2.83 6.01
CA PHE A 75 4.87 -3.21 5.03
C PHE A 75 4.60 -4.70 5.15
N VAL A 76 3.36 -5.03 5.50
CA VAL A 76 2.88 -6.40 5.65
C VAL A 76 2.02 -6.75 4.44
N LEU A 77 2.43 -7.76 3.66
CA LEU A 77 1.72 -8.19 2.46
C LEU A 77 1.01 -9.53 2.69
N GLN A 78 -0.24 -9.60 2.25
CA GLN A 78 -1.02 -10.82 2.14
C GLN A 78 -1.57 -10.96 0.73
N GLU A 79 -1.37 -12.14 0.16
CA GLU A 79 -1.99 -12.52 -1.10
C GLU A 79 -3.33 -13.20 -0.83
N MET A 80 -4.37 -12.73 -1.51
CA MET A 80 -5.71 -13.28 -1.38
C MET A 80 -5.92 -14.40 -2.42
N PRO A 81 -6.77 -15.41 -2.14
CA PRO A 81 -7.03 -16.52 -3.07
C PRO A 81 -7.57 -16.09 -4.45
N ASN A 82 -8.20 -14.92 -4.54
CA ASN A 82 -8.72 -14.34 -5.77
C ASN A 82 -7.68 -13.50 -6.56
N GLY A 83 -6.41 -13.52 -6.14
CA GLY A 83 -5.33 -12.76 -6.77
C GLY A 83 -5.20 -11.30 -6.30
N GLU A 84 -6.11 -10.82 -5.45
CA GLU A 84 -5.97 -9.50 -4.81
C GLU A 84 -4.78 -9.47 -3.86
N LYS A 85 -4.23 -8.28 -3.65
CA LYS A 85 -3.14 -8.04 -2.70
C LYS A 85 -3.62 -7.07 -1.63
N SER A 86 -3.49 -7.48 -0.38
CA SER A 86 -3.80 -6.67 0.79
C SER A 86 -2.50 -6.30 1.51
N ILE A 87 -2.32 -5.01 1.78
CA ILE A 87 -1.13 -4.48 2.43
C ILE A 87 -1.55 -3.72 3.68
N GLU A 88 -0.89 -3.95 4.80
CA GLU A 88 -0.99 -3.11 5.99
C GLU A 88 0.39 -2.49 6.26
N VAL A 89 0.41 -1.15 6.29
CA VAL A 89 1.58 -0.37 6.69
C VAL A 89 1.46 -0.13 8.18
N ARG A 90 2.45 -0.62 8.94
CA ARG A 90 2.53 -0.48 10.40
C ARG A 90 3.63 0.50 10.76
N GLY A 91 3.36 1.37 11.72
CA GLY A 91 4.37 2.25 12.32
C GLY A 91 4.98 1.61 13.56
N GLU A 92 5.69 2.41 14.35
CA GLU A 92 6.29 1.98 15.61
C GLU A 92 5.24 1.38 16.57
N GLY A 93 5.66 0.34 17.29
CA GLY A 93 4.78 -0.43 18.19
C GLY A 93 3.74 -1.30 17.48
N GLY A 94 3.82 -1.46 16.15
CA GLY A 94 2.94 -2.34 15.37
C GLY A 94 1.58 -1.75 15.05
N ASN A 95 1.37 -0.45 15.30
CA ASN A 95 0.11 0.23 15.01
C ASN A 95 -0.12 0.36 13.51
N ALA A 96 -1.30 -0.01 13.02
CA ALA A 96 -1.67 0.19 11.64
C ALA A 96 -1.80 1.70 11.30
N ILE A 97 -1.09 2.12 10.27
CA ILE A 97 -1.05 3.49 9.73
C ILE A 97 -1.95 3.59 8.50
N ASN A 98 -1.81 2.63 7.58
CA ASN A 98 -2.52 2.62 6.32
C ASN A 98 -2.81 1.19 5.90
N ARG A 99 -3.94 0.97 5.23
CA ARG A 99 -4.30 -0.30 4.61
C ARG A 99 -4.59 -0.09 3.15
N ILE A 100 -4.08 -0.98 2.31
CA ILE A 100 -4.17 -0.87 0.86
C ILE A 100 -4.69 -2.18 0.33
N LYS A 101 -5.68 -2.10 -0.56
CA LYS A 101 -6.18 -3.24 -1.30
C LYS A 101 -5.99 -2.97 -2.78
N MET A 102 -5.37 -3.93 -3.46
CA MET A 102 -5.06 -3.85 -4.87
C MET A 102 -5.74 -5.00 -5.62
N SER A 103 -6.50 -4.66 -6.65
CA SER A 103 -7.08 -5.63 -7.59
C SER A 103 -6.42 -5.46 -8.95
N PHE A 104 -6.18 -6.59 -9.61
CA PHE A 104 -5.48 -6.64 -10.89
C PHE A 104 -6.31 -7.41 -11.92
N VAL A 105 -6.07 -7.09 -13.19
CA VAL A 105 -6.53 -7.87 -14.34
C VAL A 105 -5.34 -8.24 -15.20
N GLU A 106 -5.45 -9.30 -16.00
CA GLU A 106 -4.43 -9.60 -16.99
C GLU A 106 -4.30 -8.43 -17.99
N ARG A 107 -3.07 -8.14 -18.40
CA ARG A 107 -2.78 -7.10 -19.37
C ARG A 107 -3.05 -7.64 -20.77
N GLU A 108 -4.02 -7.06 -21.47
CA GLU A 108 -4.21 -7.33 -22.90
C GLU A 108 -2.96 -6.89 -23.66
N LYS A 109 -2.51 -7.72 -24.62
CA LYS A 109 -1.34 -7.46 -25.46
C LYS A 109 -1.63 -6.39 -26.51
#